data_AF-A0A2V8II54-F1
#
_entry.id   AF-A0A2V8II54-F1
#
_cell.length_a   1.000
_cell.length_b   1.000
_cell.length_c   1.000
_cell.angle_alpha   90.00
_cell.angle_beta   90.00
_cell.angle_gamma   90.00
#
_symmetry.space_group_name_H-M   'P 1'
#
loop_
_entity.id
_entity.type
_entity.pdbx_description
1 polymer ?
#
loop_
_entity_poly.entity_id
_entity_poly.type
_entity_poly.pdbx_seq_one_letter_code
_entity_poly.pdbx_strand_id
1 'polypeptide(L)' 'MSLNKNKFDDALAELREQGLEVTVCSALNETWYIKDDGLFTGYIASGAELLELKSANKLNIRGIKSLG' A
#
# COMPACT_ATOMS: atom_id res chain seq x y z
N MET A 1 -6.67 -23.23 -4.82
CA MET A 1 -5.61 -22.37 -4.27
C MET A 1 -6.20 -20.99 -4.02
N SER A 2 -6.69 -20.73 -2.81
CA SER A 2 -7.18 -19.41 -2.42
C SER A 2 -6.01 -18.66 -1.79
N LEU A 3 -5.28 -17.90 -2.61
CA LEU A 3 -4.18 -17.05 -2.15
C LEU A 3 -4.67 -16.16 -0.99
N ASN A 4 -4.03 -16.29 0.17
CA ASN A 4 -3.65 -15.26 1.15
C ASN A 4 -4.46 -13.94 1.25
N LYS A 5 -5.78 -13.97 1.00
CA LYS A 5 -6.63 -12.78 0.96
C LYS A 5 -6.75 -12.04 2.30
N ASN A 6 -6.28 -12.61 3.40
CA ASN A 6 -6.41 -11.99 4.73
C ASN A 6 -5.17 -11.25 5.22
N LYS A 7 -3.97 -11.46 4.65
CA LYS A 7 -2.75 -10.97 5.30
C LYS A 7 -2.49 -9.48 5.05
N PHE A 8 -2.83 -9.01 3.85
CA PHE A 8 -2.60 -7.62 3.42
C PHE A 8 -3.86 -6.78 3.46
N ASP A 9 -5.05 -7.39 3.54
CA ASP A 9 -6.33 -6.69 3.45
C ASP A 9 -6.45 -5.58 4.49
N ASP A 10 -5.98 -5.84 5.70
CA ASP A 10 -5.98 -4.87 6.80
C ASP A 10 -5.04 -3.68 6.49
N ALA A 11 -3.82 -3.93 6.00
CA ALA A 11 -2.91 -2.86 5.57
C ALA A 11 -3.49 -2.05 4.39
N LEU A 12 -4.17 -2.72 3.45
CA LEU A 12 -4.82 -2.08 2.31
C LEU A 12 -6.05 -1.25 2.74
N ALA A 13 -6.78 -1.72 3.74
CA ALA A 13 -7.90 -1.01 4.34
C ALA A 13 -7.41 0.27 5.04
N GLU A 14 -6.37 0.18 5.87
CA GLU A 14 -5.76 1.35 6.53
C GLU A 14 -5.28 2.40 5.51
N LEU A 15 -4.71 1.98 4.38
CA LEU A 15 -4.30 2.89 3.31
C LEU A 15 -5.51 3.61 2.69
N ARG A 16 -6.59 2.88 2.43
CA ARG A 16 -7.83 3.43 1.87
C ARG A 16 -8.53 4.37 2.86
N GLU A 17 -8.52 4.05 4.15
CA GLU A 17 -9.07 4.93 5.21
C GLU A 17 -8.31 6.25 5.31
N GLN A 18 -7.03 6.27 4.93
CA GLN A 18 -6.23 7.49 4.84
C GLN A 18 -6.49 8.32 3.58
N GLY A 19 -7.34 7.83 2.67
CA GLY A 19 -7.66 8.48 1.39
C GLY A 19 -6.68 8.15 0.27
N LEU A 20 -5.86 7.09 0.42
CA LEU A 20 -4.98 6.63 -0.65
C LEU A 20 -5.73 5.67 -1.58
N GLU A 21 -5.53 5.83 -2.88
CA GLU A 21 -6.04 4.88 -3.88
C GLU A 21 -5.08 3.70 -3.99
N VAL A 22 -5.59 2.50 -3.71
CA VAL A 22 -4.81 1.25 -3.77
C VAL A 22 -5.37 0.32 -4.84
N THR A 23 -4.56 0.09 -5.87
CA THR A 23 -4.87 -0.75 -7.03
C THR A 23 -3.95 -1.96 -7.06
N VAL A 24 -4.50 -3.16 -7.30
CA VAL A 24 -3.69 -4.37 -7.47
C VAL A 24 -2.91 -4.27 -8.78
N CYS A 25 -1.58 -4.29 -8.71
CA CYS A 25 -0.72 -4.29 -9.90
C CYS A 25 -0.50 -5.72 -10.41
N SER A 26 -0.12 -6.64 -9.50
CA SER A 26 0.03 -8.05 -9.83
C SER A 26 -0.33 -8.92 -8.62
N ALA A 27 -1.40 -9.70 -8.74
CA ALA A 27 -1.80 -10.63 -7.70
C ALA A 27 -0.83 -11.81 -7.53
N LEU A 28 -0.14 -12.20 -8.61
CA LEU A 28 0.87 -13.28 -8.60
C LEU A 28 2.14 -12.87 -7.84
N ASN A 29 2.52 -11.60 -7.97
CA ASN A 29 3.71 -11.05 -7.31
C ASN A 29 3.36 -10.32 -6.00
N GLU A 30 2.10 -10.33 -5.59
CA GLU A 30 1.62 -9.62 -4.40
C GLU A 30 2.08 -8.16 -4.39
N THR A 31 1.77 -7.42 -5.46
CA THR A 31 2.14 -5.99 -5.60
C THR A 31 0.92 -5.11 -5.80
N TRP A 32 0.96 -3.95 -5.15
CA TRP A 32 -0.09 -2.94 -5.19
C TRP A 32 0.49 -1.58 -5.57
N TYR A 33 -0.20 -0.88 -6.44
CA TYR A 33 0.05 0.51 -6.75
C TYR A 33 -0.75 1.39 -5.79
N ILE A 34 -0.06 2.27 -5.08
CA ILE A 34 -0.63 3.14 -4.04
C ILE A 34 -0.33 4.58 -4.44
N LYS A 35 -1.37 5.40 -4.56
CA LYS A 35 -1.23 6.84 -4.84
C LYS A 35 -2.12 7.66 -3.93
N ASP A 36 -1.71 8.89 -3.69
CA ASP A 36 -2.56 9.92 -3.07
C ASP A 36 -3.43 10.58 -4.15
N ASP A 37 -4.66 10.96 -3.80
CA ASP A 37 -5.64 11.58 -4.70
C ASP A 37 -5.12 12.87 -5.37
N GLY A 38 -4.14 13.56 -4.75
CA GLY A 38 -3.64 14.85 -5.22
C GLY A 38 -2.29 14.86 -5.95
N LEU A 39 -1.54 13.75 -5.98
CA LEU A 39 -0.16 13.74 -6.49
C LEU A 39 0.08 12.65 -7.53
N PHE A 40 0.70 13.02 -8.66
CA PHE A 40 1.18 12.12 -9.71
C PHE A 40 2.27 11.13 -9.25
N THR A 41 2.61 11.11 -7.96
CA THR A 41 3.58 10.20 -7.36
C THR A 41 2.85 9.03 -6.70
N GLY A 42 2.45 8.06 -7.52
CA GLY A 42 2.12 6.73 -6.99
C GLY A 42 3.38 5.88 -6.87
N TYR A 43 3.38 4.97 -5.90
CA TYR A 43 4.47 4.02 -5.68
C TYR A 43 3.93 2.59 -5.70
N ILE A 44 4.78 1.65 -6.12
CA ILE A 44 4.43 0.22 -6.12
C ILE A 44 5.00 -0.39 -4.84
N ALA A 45 4.13 -0.97 -4.00
CA ALA A 45 4.51 -1.71 -2.82
C ALA A 45 4.33 -3.21 -3.05
N SER A 46 5.27 -4.00 -2.55
CA SER A 46 5.12 -5.45 -2.44
C SER A 46 4.41 -5.83 -1.13
N GLY A 47 3.88 -7.04 -1.03
CA GLY A 47 3.20 -7.51 0.19
C GLY A 47 4.10 -7.52 1.40
N ALA A 48 5.36 -7.90 1.22
CA ALA A 48 6.38 -7.78 2.27
C ALA A 48 6.51 -6.34 2.76
N GLU A 49 6.62 -5.37 1.85
CA GLU A 49 6.71 -3.95 2.22
C GLU A 49 5.45 -3.43 2.91
N LEU A 50 4.25 -3.84 2.47
CA LEU A 50 3.01 -3.49 3.15
C LEU A 50 2.98 -3.99 4.59
N LEU A 51 3.44 -5.22 4.83
CA LEU A 51 3.53 -5.79 6.17
C LEU A 51 4.58 -5.08 7.01
N GLU A 52 5.74 -4.75 6.44
CA GLU A 52 6.78 -3.99 7.14
C GLU A 52 6.32 -2.58 7.49
N LEU A 53 5.68 -1.88 6.55
CA LEU A 53 5.10 -0.56 6.78
C LEU A 53 4.04 -0.60 7.86
N LYS A 54 3.19 -1.64 7.87
CA LYS A 54 2.19 -1.86 8.91
C LYS A 54 2.85 -2.13 10.27
N SER A 55 3.78 -3.08 10.34
CA SER A 55 4.50 -3.39 11.58
C SER A 55 5.30 -2.21 12.11
N ALA A 56 5.80 -1.34 11.23
CA ALA A 56 6.50 -0.12 11.59
C ALA A 56 5.56 1.06 11.92
N ASN A 57 4.24 0.89 11.79
CA ASN A 57 3.24 1.95 11.90
C ASN A 57 3.55 3.15 10.98
N LYS A 58 4.15 2.86 9.81
CA LYS A 58 4.60 3.81 8.78
C LYS A 58 3.65 3.91 7.59
N LEU A 59 2.49 3.26 7.64
CA LEU A 59 1.45 3.39 6.60
C LEU A 59 0.87 4.81 6.49
N ASN A 60 1.24 5.73 7.38
CA ASN A 60 0.93 7.17 7.28
C ASN A 60 1.76 7.86 6.18
N ILE A 61 1.50 7.48 4.93
CA ILE A 61 2.28 7.91 3.75
C ILE A 61 2.04 9.37 3.38
N ARG A 62 1.01 10.03 3.96
CA ARG A 62 0.81 11.49 3.84
C ARG A 62 2.04 12.30 4.33
N GLY A 63 2.95 11.65 5.06
CA GLY A 63 4.22 12.22 5.53
C GLY A 63 5.47 11.84 4.72
N ILE A 64 5.42 10.97 3.71
CA ILE A 64 6.57 10.76 2.79
C ILE A 64 6.60 11.93 1.81
N LYS A 65 6.85 13.12 2.36
CA LYS A 65 7.26 14.30 1.61
C LYS A 65 8.41 13.86 0.72
N SER A 66 8.21 14.06 -0.58
CA SER A 66 9.18 14.00 -1.65
C SER A 66 10.61 14.16 -1.13
N LEU A 67 11.40 13.09 -1.24
CA LEU A 67 12.85 13.24 -1.36
C LEU A 67 13.06 13.90 -2.73
N GLY A 68 13.13 15.24 -2.69
CA GLY A 68 13.53 16.06 -3.83
C GLY A 68 14.99 15.83 -4.21
#